data_AF-A0A117MJ22-F1
#
_entry.id   AF-A0A117MJ22-F1
#
_cell.length_a   1.000
_cell.length_b   1.000
_cell.length_c   1.000
_cell.angle_alpha   90.00
_cell.angle_beta   90.00
_cell.angle_gamma   90.00
#
_symmetry.space_group_name_H-M   'P 1'
#
loop_
_entity.id
_entity.type
_entity.pdbx_description
1 polymer ?
#
loop_
_entity_poly.entity_id
_entity_poly.type
_entity_poly.pdbx_seq_one_letter_code
_entity_poly.pdbx_strand_id
1 'polypeptide(L)'
;STLEKAVVRDYAFAIQDRKIEGQYNQLSGRNMTAYFRDGKLYHVLVEGNAQSLYYVLQKDSTIIGLNKTESPYLSMDIENNQIKRLKLWSTTTAVTTPLPLLSEGDSRLEGFVWLDYLRPTGPDDIFRSNERRASEAPDQRPRRFQREDLTL
;
A
#
# COMPACT_ATOMS: atom_id res chain seq x y z
N SER A 1 15.60 -10.33 16.84
CA SER A 1 14.72 -9.16 16.66
C SER A 1 13.35 -9.66 16.23
N THR A 2 12.29 -9.29 16.94
CA THR A 2 11.01 -10.02 16.99
C THR A 2 9.87 -9.04 16.69
N LEU A 3 9.91 -8.39 15.53
CA LEU A 3 8.82 -7.51 15.11
C LEU A 3 7.53 -8.33 15.09
N GLU A 4 6.52 -7.90 15.84
CA GLU A 4 5.20 -8.56 15.90
C GLU A 4 4.25 -7.92 14.89
N LYS A 5 4.18 -6.59 14.87
CA LYS A 5 3.32 -5.84 13.96
C LYS A 5 3.81 -4.42 13.69
N ALA A 6 3.39 -3.87 12.56
CA ALA A 6 3.50 -2.46 12.21
C ALA A 6 2.09 -1.90 11.98
N VAL A 7 1.81 -0.72 12.53
CA VAL A 7 0.50 -0.06 12.43
C VAL A 7 0.68 1.30 11.76
N VAL A 8 -0.05 1.53 10.68
CA VAL A 8 -0.09 2.81 9.96
C VAL A 8 -1.52 3.32 10.02
N ARG A 9 -1.70 4.58 10.45
CA ARG A 9 -3.01 5.19 10.70
C ARG A 9 -3.28 6.37 9.79
N ASP A 10 -4.56 6.67 9.62
CA ASP A 10 -5.15 7.80 8.89
C ASP A 10 -4.87 7.84 7.37
N TYR A 11 -3.70 7.42 6.90
CA TYR A 11 -3.33 7.32 5.48
C TYR A 11 -2.30 6.20 5.27
N ALA A 12 -2.75 4.96 5.36
CA ALA A 12 -1.88 3.82 5.16
C ALA A 12 -1.67 3.52 3.67
N PHE A 13 -0.40 3.34 3.28
CA PHE A 13 -0.04 3.00 1.91
C PHE A 13 1.14 2.03 1.93
N ALA A 14 1.04 0.94 1.18
CA ALA A 14 2.10 -0.02 0.94
C ALA A 14 2.36 -0.16 -0.56
N ILE A 15 3.64 -0.18 -0.93
CA ILE A 15 4.09 -0.30 -2.32
C ILE A 15 5.11 -1.44 -2.39
N GLN A 16 4.90 -2.35 -3.33
CA GLN A 16 5.83 -3.41 -3.65
C GLN A 16 6.31 -3.23 -5.09
N ASP A 17 7.62 -3.02 -5.26
CA ASP A 17 8.31 -3.05 -6.54
C ASP A 17 8.36 -4.49 -7.08
N ARG A 18 7.87 -4.68 -8.31
CA ARG A 18 7.85 -5.98 -8.99
C ARG A 18 9.16 -6.33 -9.70
N LYS A 19 10.18 -5.48 -9.62
CA LYS A 19 11.46 -5.63 -10.36
C LYS A 19 11.30 -5.52 -11.87
N ILE A 20 10.20 -4.92 -12.31
CA ILE A 20 9.96 -4.51 -13.68
C ILE A 20 9.73 -3.00 -13.63
N GLU A 21 10.42 -2.27 -14.49
CA GLU A 21 10.41 -0.81 -14.49
C GLU A 21 8.97 -0.27 -14.52
N GLY A 22 8.66 0.63 -13.58
CA GLY A 22 7.35 1.26 -13.49
C GLY A 22 6.21 0.36 -13.02
N GLN A 23 6.45 -0.90 -12.63
CA GLN A 23 5.41 -1.82 -12.18
C GLN A 23 5.44 -2.02 -10.66
N TYR A 24 4.37 -1.56 -10.00
CA TYR A 24 4.22 -1.66 -8.56
C TYR A 24 2.88 -2.30 -8.19
N ASN A 25 2.91 -3.26 -7.27
CA ASN A 25 1.71 -3.65 -6.54
C ASN A 25 1.47 -2.65 -5.41
N GLN A 26 0.22 -2.25 -5.21
CA GLN A 26 -0.13 -1.16 -4.30
C GLN A 26 -1.31 -1.56 -3.43
N LEU A 27 -1.28 -1.12 -2.18
CA LEU A 27 -2.33 -1.32 -1.21
C LEU A 27 -2.47 -0.06 -0.36
N SER A 28 -3.67 0.51 -0.34
CA SER A 28 -3.99 1.76 0.35
C SER A 28 -5.24 1.59 1.22
N GLY A 29 -5.36 2.42 2.24
CA GLY A 29 -6.58 2.54 3.05
C GLY A 29 -6.39 3.54 4.17
N ARG A 30 -7.42 3.72 4.99
CA ARG A 30 -7.33 4.62 6.15
C ARG A 30 -6.35 4.08 7.18
N ASN A 31 -6.51 2.82 7.58
CA ASN A 31 -5.62 2.17 8.54
C ASN A 31 -5.09 0.85 7.96
N MET A 32 -3.84 0.52 8.27
CA MET A 32 -3.22 -0.75 7.93
C MET A 32 -2.47 -1.33 9.13
N THR A 33 -2.70 -2.61 9.39
CA THR A 33 -1.90 -3.38 10.33
C THR A 33 -1.22 -4.52 9.60
N ALA A 34 0.12 -4.53 9.61
CA ALA A 34 0.95 -5.59 9.05
C ALA A 34 1.49 -6.44 10.20
N TYR A 35 1.32 -7.76 10.12
CA TYR A 35 1.75 -8.70 11.15
C TYR A 35 2.91 -9.56 10.65
N PHE A 36 3.88 -9.74 11.54
CA PHE A 36 5.13 -10.41 11.25
C PHE A 36 5.31 -11.62 12.17
N ARG A 37 5.94 -12.66 11.62
CA ARG A 37 6.34 -13.87 12.33
C ARG A 37 7.72 -14.26 11.82
N ASP A 38 8.67 -14.46 12.72
CA ASP A 38 10.06 -14.79 12.38
C ASP A 38 10.68 -13.77 11.40
N GLY A 39 10.35 -12.49 11.58
CA GLY A 39 10.81 -11.39 10.72
C GLY A 39 10.15 -11.34 9.34
N LYS A 40 9.17 -12.21 9.05
CA LYS A 40 8.47 -12.27 7.77
C LYS A 40 7.04 -11.79 7.90
N LEU A 41 6.59 -10.98 6.93
CA LEU A 41 5.20 -10.55 6.82
C LEU A 41 4.32 -11.77 6.51
N TYR A 42 3.30 -12.03 7.32
CA TYR A 42 2.38 -13.15 7.11
C TYR A 42 0.91 -12.74 6.99
N HIS A 43 0.54 -11.57 7.51
CA HIS A 43 -0.83 -11.08 7.44
C HIS A 43 -0.86 -9.56 7.33
N VAL A 44 -1.78 -9.02 6.54
CA VAL A 44 -2.09 -7.60 6.46
C VAL A 44 -3.59 -7.41 6.60
N LEU A 45 -3.99 -6.46 7.42
CA LEU A 45 -5.37 -5.99 7.56
C LEU A 45 -5.42 -4.51 7.18
N VAL A 46 -6.34 -4.15 6.29
CA VAL A 46 -6.62 -2.78 5.87
C VAL A 46 -8.07 -2.45 6.17
N GLU A 47 -8.30 -1.31 6.81
CA GLU A 47 -9.60 -0.90 7.30
C GLU A 47 -9.93 0.53 6.85
N GLY A 48 -11.12 0.69 6.29
CA GLY A 48 -11.62 1.96 5.75
C GLY A 48 -11.08 2.24 4.36
N ASN A 49 -11.98 2.21 3.36
CA ASN A 49 -11.68 2.49 1.96
C ASN A 49 -10.41 1.77 1.47
N ALA A 50 -10.31 0.46 1.74
CA ALA A 50 -9.22 -0.34 1.27
C ALA A 50 -9.23 -0.40 -0.26
N GLN A 51 -8.14 0.04 -0.88
CA GLN A 51 -7.92 -0.02 -2.31
C GLN A 51 -6.68 -0.86 -2.60
N SER A 52 -6.75 -1.73 -3.58
CA SER A 52 -5.60 -2.50 -4.04
C SER A 52 -5.45 -2.39 -5.55
N LEU A 53 -4.21 -2.43 -6.02
CA LEU A 53 -3.86 -2.42 -7.43
C LEU A 53 -2.73 -3.42 -7.66
N TYR A 54 -3.06 -4.58 -8.22
CA TYR A 54 -2.16 -5.73 -8.33
C TYR A 54 -2.07 -6.26 -9.75
N TYR A 55 -0.85 -6.56 -10.19
CA TYR A 55 -0.64 -7.25 -11.47
C TYR A 55 -1.03 -8.72 -11.35
N VAL A 56 -1.95 -9.16 -12.19
CA VAL A 56 -2.41 -10.55 -12.22
C VAL A 56 -1.49 -11.36 -13.12
N LEU A 57 -0.97 -12.47 -12.60
CA LEU A 57 -0.03 -13.36 -13.29
C LEU A 57 -0.67 -14.72 -13.59
N GLN A 58 -0.35 -15.29 -14.74
CA GLN A 58 -0.57 -16.72 -15.02
C GLN A 58 0.53 -17.58 -14.39
N LYS A 59 0.35 -18.91 -14.47
CA LYS A 59 1.30 -19.91 -13.93
C LYS A 59 2.70 -19.81 -14.56
N ASP A 60 2.78 -19.36 -15.80
CA ASP A 60 4.02 -19.13 -16.55
C ASP A 60 4.64 -17.74 -16.29
N SER A 61 4.09 -16.98 -15.33
CA SER A 61 4.45 -15.58 -15.03
C SER A 61 4.03 -14.55 -16.08
N THR A 62 3.20 -14.91 -17.06
CA THR A 62 2.64 -13.96 -18.02
C THR A 62 1.65 -13.01 -17.34
N ILE A 63 1.78 -11.71 -17.59
CA ILE A 63 0.88 -10.69 -17.02
C ILE A 63 -0.43 -10.66 -17.81
N ILE A 64 -1.55 -10.88 -17.12
CA ILE A 64 -2.90 -10.84 -17.71
C ILE A 64 -3.44 -9.42 -17.74
N GLY A 65 -3.13 -8.63 -16.71
CA GLY A 65 -3.63 -7.28 -16.55
C GLY A 65 -3.40 -6.76 -15.15
N LEU A 66 -4.00 -5.61 -14.89
CA LEU A 66 -3.94 -4.91 -13.62
C LEU A 66 -5.32 -4.98 -12.96
N ASN A 67 -5.38 -5.62 -11.79
CA ASN A 67 -6.60 -5.74 -11.02
C ASN A 67 -6.67 -4.62 -9.98
N LYS A 68 -7.71 -3.79 -10.07
CA LYS A 68 -8.07 -2.78 -9.09
C LYS A 68 -9.22 -3.30 -8.23
N THR A 69 -9.06 -3.28 -6.92
CA THR A 69 -10.14 -3.65 -5.98
C THR A 69 -10.41 -2.54 -4.99
N GLU A 70 -11.67 -2.32 -4.65
CA GLU A 70 -12.07 -1.37 -3.59
C GLU A 70 -13.04 -2.05 -2.64
N SER A 71 -12.84 -1.86 -1.34
CA SER A 71 -13.68 -2.45 -0.29
C SER A 71 -13.56 -1.68 1.02
N PRO A 72 -14.57 -1.65 1.90
CA PRO A 72 -14.42 -1.11 3.24
C PRO A 72 -13.33 -1.81 4.05
N TYR A 73 -13.08 -3.09 3.78
CA TYR A 73 -12.07 -3.87 4.49
C TYR A 73 -11.38 -4.89 3.56
N LEU A 74 -10.09 -5.08 3.79
CA LEU A 74 -9.28 -6.05 3.06
C LEU A 74 -8.36 -6.77 4.04
N SER A 75 -8.31 -8.10 3.98
CA SER A 75 -7.26 -8.87 4.65
C SER A 75 -6.53 -9.78 3.67
N MET A 76 -5.22 -9.88 3.88
CA MET A 76 -4.31 -10.60 3.00
C MET A 76 -3.41 -11.51 3.83
N ASP A 77 -3.47 -12.81 3.57
CA ASP A 77 -2.52 -13.78 4.12
C ASP A 77 -1.40 -14.00 3.10
N ILE A 78 -0.16 -13.95 3.59
CA ILE A 78 1.06 -14.02 2.78
C ILE A 78 1.88 -15.23 3.22
N GLU A 79 2.32 -16.01 2.25
CA GLU A 79 3.19 -17.17 2.46
C GLU A 79 4.23 -17.20 1.34
N ASN A 80 5.50 -17.45 1.68
CA ASN A 80 6.61 -17.47 0.70
C ASN A 80 6.66 -16.22 -0.19
N ASN A 81 6.40 -15.04 0.39
CA ASN A 81 6.33 -13.75 -0.32
C ASN A 81 5.26 -13.68 -1.42
N GLN A 82 4.26 -14.57 -1.38
CA GLN A 82 3.13 -14.61 -2.29
C GLN A 82 1.81 -14.50 -1.53
N ILE A 83 0.79 -13.93 -2.18
CA ILE A 83 -0.55 -13.84 -1.61
C ILE A 83 -1.17 -15.23 -1.61
N LYS A 84 -1.41 -15.79 -0.43
CA LYS A 84 -2.09 -17.08 -0.25
C LYS A 84 -3.60 -16.92 -0.24
N ARG A 85 -4.10 -15.87 0.41
CA ARG A 85 -5.53 -15.61 0.54
C ARG A 85 -5.80 -14.12 0.61
N LEU A 86 -6.78 -13.69 -0.16
CA LEU A 86 -7.33 -12.33 -0.12
C LEU A 86 -8.80 -12.42 0.32
N LYS A 87 -9.19 -11.64 1.33
CA LYS A 87 -10.58 -11.50 1.74
C LYS A 87 -10.98 -10.04 1.69
N LEU A 88 -12.13 -9.79 1.11
CA LEU A 88 -12.77 -8.49 0.99
C LEU A 88 -14.19 -8.65 1.52
N TRP A 89 -14.72 -7.70 2.28
CA TRP A 89 -16.07 -7.83 2.86
C TRP A 89 -16.82 -6.50 2.97
N SER A 90 -18.13 -6.61 3.19
CA SER A 90 -19.12 -5.55 3.00
C SER A 90 -19.44 -5.31 1.52
N THR A 91 -19.08 -4.17 0.95
CA THR A 91 -19.36 -3.82 -0.46
C THR A 91 -18.05 -3.79 -1.22
N THR A 92 -17.83 -4.73 -2.14
CA THR A 92 -16.55 -4.87 -2.84
C THR A 92 -16.72 -4.71 -4.34
N THR A 93 -15.82 -3.95 -4.95
CA THR A 93 -15.67 -3.86 -6.41
C THR A 93 -14.30 -4.41 -6.80
N ALA A 94 -14.23 -5.11 -7.93
CA ALA A 94 -12.99 -5.62 -8.49
C ALA A 94 -13.06 -5.54 -10.02
N VAL A 95 -12.08 -4.86 -10.63
CA VAL A 95 -11.99 -4.66 -12.08
C VAL A 95 -10.59 -5.04 -12.53
N THR A 96 -10.49 -5.89 -13.54
CA THR A 96 -9.20 -6.23 -14.17
C THR A 96 -9.10 -5.60 -15.53
N THR A 97 -8.14 -4.70 -15.70
CA THR A 97 -7.85 -4.02 -16.97
C THR A 97 -6.66 -4.70 -17.66
N PRO A 98 -6.82 -5.20 -18.89
CA PRO A 98 -5.69 -5.69 -19.70
C PRO A 98 -4.62 -4.61 -19.90
N LEU A 99 -3.34 -4.99 -19.91
CA LEU A 99 -2.23 -4.03 -20.04
C LEU A 99 -2.35 -3.11 -21.28
N PRO A 100 -2.74 -3.59 -22.48
CA PRO A 100 -2.86 -2.72 -23.65
C PRO A 100 -3.96 -1.65 -23.55
N LEU A 101 -4.86 -1.78 -22.56
CA LEU A 101 -5.97 -0.86 -22.33
C LEU A 101 -5.73 0.09 -21.15
N LEU A 102 -4.57 0.00 -20.49
CA LEU A 102 -4.23 0.90 -19.40
C LEU A 102 -3.89 2.29 -19.93
N SER A 103 -4.57 3.31 -19.39
CA SER A 103 -4.22 4.70 -19.64
C SER A 103 -3.08 5.14 -18.74
N GLU A 104 -2.45 6.27 -19.08
CA GLU A 104 -1.49 6.92 -18.19
C GLU A 104 -2.18 7.29 -16.87
N GLY A 105 -1.59 6.92 -15.74
CA GLY A 105 -2.18 7.12 -14.40
C GLY A 105 -2.95 5.92 -13.83
N ASP A 106 -3.54 5.05 -14.66
CA ASP A 106 -4.30 3.87 -14.18
C ASP A 106 -3.45 2.87 -13.40
N SER A 107 -2.13 2.93 -13.60
CA SER A 107 -1.15 2.08 -12.94
C SER A 107 -0.76 2.55 -11.54
N ARG A 108 -1.38 3.61 -11.01
CA ARG A 108 -1.10 4.18 -9.68
C ARG A 108 -2.40 4.48 -8.93
N LEU A 109 -2.42 4.17 -7.63
CA LEU A 109 -3.46 4.69 -6.74
C LEU A 109 -3.17 6.15 -6.38
N GLU A 110 -4.22 6.87 -6.02
CA GLU A 110 -4.11 8.23 -5.51
C GLU A 110 -3.18 8.28 -4.29
N GLY A 111 -2.25 9.24 -4.28
CA GLY A 111 -1.28 9.39 -3.19
C GLY A 111 -0.06 8.46 -3.29
N PHE A 112 0.11 7.72 -4.39
CA PHE A 112 1.34 6.98 -4.66
C PHE A 112 2.55 7.92 -4.67
N VAL A 113 3.55 7.61 -3.84
CA VAL A 113 4.86 8.27 -3.84
C VAL A 113 5.93 7.20 -3.59
N TRP A 114 6.88 7.06 -4.52
CA TRP A 114 7.93 6.05 -4.42
C TRP A 114 9.15 6.59 -3.64
N LEU A 115 9.17 6.31 -2.34
CA LEU A 115 10.17 6.83 -1.40
C LEU A 115 11.31 5.85 -1.12
N ASP A 116 11.78 5.12 -2.13
CA ASP A 116 12.78 4.06 -1.94
C ASP A 116 14.11 4.57 -1.36
N TYR A 117 14.50 5.80 -1.72
CA TYR A 117 15.69 6.45 -1.17
C TYR A 117 15.61 6.77 0.33
N LEU A 118 14.40 6.75 0.92
CA LEU A 118 14.16 6.91 2.35
C LEU A 118 13.97 5.56 3.06
N ARG A 119 14.07 4.44 2.36
CA ARG A 119 14.00 3.11 2.99
C ARG A 119 15.18 2.92 3.96
N PRO A 120 14.94 2.53 5.22
CA PRO A 120 16.02 2.14 6.12
C PRO A 120 16.75 0.89 5.58
N THR A 121 18.07 0.98 5.52
CA THR A 121 19.02 -0.06 5.10
C THR A 121 19.73 -0.71 6.29
N GLY A 122 19.80 -0.01 7.43
CA GLY A 122 20.44 -0.50 8.64
C GLY A 122 19.92 0.12 9.93
N PRO A 123 20.35 -0.38 11.10
CA PRO A 123 19.89 0.11 12.41
C PRO A 123 20.20 1.60 12.65
N ASP A 124 21.32 2.09 12.14
CA ASP A 124 21.76 3.48 12.36
C ASP A 124 20.89 4.50 11.60
N ASP A 125 20.05 4.04 10.66
CA ASP A 125 19.15 4.91 9.91
C ASP A 125 18.05 5.55 10.80
N ILE A 126 17.89 5.12 12.04
CA ILE A 126 17.00 5.79 13.00
C ILE A 126 17.47 7.21 13.36
N PHE A 127 18.76 7.53 13.13
CA PHE A 127 19.35 8.82 13.47
C PHE A 127 19.40 9.80 12.29
N ARG A 128 19.02 9.38 11.07
CA ARG A 128 19.09 10.23 9.88
C ARG A 128 17.85 11.11 9.74
N SER A 129 18.03 12.30 9.14
CA SER A 129 16.90 13.13 8.72
C SER A 129 16.21 12.51 7.50
N ASN A 130 14.90 12.30 7.56
CA ASN A 130 14.11 11.77 6.45
C ASN A 130 13.49 12.92 5.66
N GLU A 131 14.29 13.58 4.82
CA GLU A 131 13.83 14.69 3.98
C GLU A 131 13.30 14.18 2.64
N ARG A 132 12.03 14.52 2.35
CA ARG A 132 11.44 14.25 1.04
C ARG A 132 11.94 15.29 0.04
N ARG A 133 12.15 14.86 -1.20
CA ARG A 133 12.38 15.77 -2.33
C ARG A 133 11.19 16.73 -2.44
N ALA A 134 11.45 18.02 -2.72
CA ALA A 134 10.41 19.06 -2.75
C ALA A 134 9.28 18.77 -3.76
N SER A 135 9.59 18.06 -4.86
CA SER A 135 8.63 17.61 -5.87
C SER A 135 7.69 16.48 -5.42
N GLU A 136 7.97 15.87 -4.26
CA GLU A 136 7.24 14.73 -3.69
C GLU A 136 6.49 15.11 -2.40
N ALA A 137 6.45 16.41 -2.08
CA ALA A 137 5.63 16.92 -1.00
C ALA A 137 4.16 16.59 -1.32
N PRO A 138 3.42 15.96 -0.40
CA PRO A 138 2.01 15.71 -0.64
C PRO A 138 1.30 17.05 -0.85
N ASP A 139 0.49 17.14 -1.92
CA ASP A 139 -0.44 18.25 -2.09
C ASP A 139 -1.22 18.44 -0.78
N GLN A 140 -1.36 19.69 -0.32
CA GLN A 140 -1.71 20.01 1.07
C GLN A 140 -2.96 19.25 1.51
N ARG A 141 -2.76 18.16 2.26
CA ARG A 141 -3.86 17.29 2.66
C ARG A 141 -4.67 18.01 3.73
N PRO A 142 -6.02 18.01 3.65
CA PRO A 142 -6.84 18.71 4.63
C PRO A 142 -6.50 18.18 6.01
N ARG A 143 -5.97 19.06 6.86
CA ARG A 143 -5.80 18.76 8.28
C ARG A 143 -7.17 18.34 8.80
N ARG A 144 -7.27 17.12 9.33
CA ARG A 144 -8.44 16.67 10.11
C ARG A 144 -8.81 17.84 11.03
N PHE A 145 -10.04 18.35 10.90
CA PHE A 145 -10.56 19.47 11.67
C PHE A 145 -9.98 19.45 13.09
N GLN A 146 -9.00 20.31 13.35
CA GLN A 146 -8.63 20.66 14.71
C GLN A 146 -9.85 21.45 15.15
N ARG A 147 -10.66 20.90 16.08
CA ARG A 147 -11.62 21.76 16.77
C ARG A 147 -10.76 22.86 17.38
N GLU A 148 -10.92 24.08 16.89
CA GLU A 148 -10.47 25.26 17.63
C GLU A 148 -11.19 25.15 18.97
N ASP A 149 -10.46 24.76 20.00
CA ASP A 149 -10.97 24.80 21.35
C ASP A 149 -11.48 26.22 21.57
N LEU A 150 -12.76 26.32 21.91
CA LEU A 150 -13.42 27.55 22.33
C LEU A 150 -12.55 28.23 23.38
N THR A 151 -11.78 29.24 22.99
CA THR A 151 -11.32 30.27 23.93
C THR A 151 -12.56 31.08 24.30
N LEU A 152 -13.08 30.83 25.50
CA LEU A 152 -13.97 31.74 26.23
C LEU A 152 -13.26 33.08 26.47
#